data_AF-A0A8E2JU21-F1
#
_entry.id   AF-A0A8E2JU21-F1
#
_cell.length_a   1.000
_cell.length_b   1.000
_cell.length_c   1.000
_cell.angle_alpha   90.00
_cell.angle_beta   90.00
_cell.angle_gamma   90.00
#
_symmetry.space_group_name_H-M   'P 1'
#
loop_
_entity.id
_entity.type
_entity.pdbx_description
1 polymer ?
#
loop_
_entity_poly.entity_id
_entity_poly.type
_entity_poly.pdbx_seq_one_letter_code
_entity_poly.pdbx_strand_id
1 'polypeptide(L)'
;FCFTCVKWVKGGREWENHCSEHLWNLDDPFCGYVTRRGLVVAAARCPFCLGDTAITPSRRFNQFIDPHTYHNHIDMHIKRMFDRNIRCPFPLCDDRFRSKDDFKEHLRHCHGMF
;
A
#
# COMPACT_ATOMS: atom_id res chain seq x y z
N PHE A 1 11.73 -8.87 -7.30
CA PHE A 1 10.83 -8.88 -8.48
C PHE A 1 9.75 -7.84 -8.24
N CYS A 2 9.40 -7.04 -9.25
CA CYS A 2 8.29 -6.09 -9.17
C CYS A 2 7.06 -6.69 -9.84
N PHE A 3 5.96 -6.79 -9.10
CA PHE A 3 4.67 -7.26 -9.58
C PHE A 3 3.96 -6.20 -10.44
N THR A 4 4.16 -4.91 -10.18
CA THR A 4 3.52 -3.83 -10.95
C THR A 4 3.99 -3.79 -12.40
N CYS A 5 5.29 -3.98 -12.66
CA CYS A 5 5.85 -3.96 -14.02
C CYS A 5 6.34 -5.32 -14.53
N VAL A 6 6.12 -6.39 -13.75
CA VAL A 6 6.50 -7.78 -14.11
C VAL A 6 8.00 -7.88 -14.46
N LYS A 7 8.86 -7.23 -13.67
CA LYS A 7 10.30 -7.11 -13.96
C LYS A 7 11.17 -7.63 -12.83
N TRP A 8 12.22 -8.35 -13.20
CA TRP A 8 13.31 -8.67 -12.28
C TRP A 8 14.32 -7.52 -12.23
N VAL A 9 14.47 -6.90 -11.06
CA VAL A 9 15.45 -5.85 -10.80
C VAL A 9 16.57 -6.47 -9.97
N LYS A 10 17.81 -6.37 -10.45
CA LYS A 10 18.98 -6.95 -9.80
C LYS A 10 19.70 -5.86 -8.99
N GLY A 11 19.97 -6.14 -7.73
CA GLY A 11 20.70 -5.23 -6.85
C GLY A 11 19.80 -4.32 -6.01
N GLY A 12 20.26 -4.00 -4.81
CA GLY A 12 19.49 -3.21 -3.83
C GLY A 12 19.36 -1.74 -4.23
N ARG A 13 20.40 -1.15 -4.85
CA ARG A 13 20.36 0.25 -5.30
C ARG A 13 19.41 0.43 -6.48
N GLU A 14 19.49 -0.49 -7.43
CA GLU A 14 18.60 -0.55 -8.59
C GLU A 14 17.15 -0.74 -8.15
N TRP A 15 16.92 -1.57 -7.13
CA TRP A 15 15.59 -1.73 -6.52
C TRP A 15 15.08 -0.43 -5.88
N GLU A 16 15.94 0.27 -5.15
CA GLU A 16 15.60 1.54 -4.51
C GLU A 16 15.20 2.61 -5.54
N ASN A 17 15.99 2.75 -6.60
CA ASN A 17 15.70 3.66 -7.71
C ASN A 17 14.41 3.25 -8.43
N HIS A 18 14.23 1.96 -8.69
CA HIS A 18 13.03 1.43 -9.33
C HIS A 18 11.75 1.71 -8.52
N CYS A 19 11.81 1.54 -7.20
CA CYS A 19 10.69 1.90 -6.32
C CYS A 19 10.42 3.40 -6.34
N SER A 20 11.46 4.24 -6.44
CA SER A 20 11.32 5.69 -6.54
C SER A 20 10.59 6.11 -7.82
N GLU A 21 10.88 5.46 -8.95
CA GLU A 21 10.18 5.69 -10.22
C GLU A 21 8.68 5.37 -10.11
N HIS A 22 8.32 4.28 -9.43
CA HIS A 22 6.93 3.92 -9.17
C HIS A 22 6.22 4.90 -8.24
N LEU A 23 6.90 5.41 -7.22
CA LEU A 23 6.33 6.41 -6.31
C LEU A 23 6.14 7.77 -6.99
N TRP A 24 7.03 8.15 -7.91
CA TRP A 24 6.91 9.38 -8.68
C TRP A 24 5.74 9.33 -9.68
N ASN A 25 5.52 8.18 -10.30
CA ASN A 25 4.44 7.94 -11.26
C ASN A 25 3.30 7.14 -10.63
N LEU A 26 2.96 7.43 -9.37
CA LEU A 26 1.85 6.78 -8.70
C LEU A 26 0.55 7.25 -9.37
N ASP A 27 -0.26 6.32 -9.87
CA ASP A 27 -1.52 6.59 -10.57
C ASP A 27 -2.64 5.62 -10.14
N ASP A 28 -2.26 4.40 -9.78
CA ASP A 28 -3.15 3.34 -9.35
C ASP A 28 -3.48 3.41 -7.84
N PRO A 29 -4.75 3.66 -7.46
CA PRO A 29 -5.18 3.67 -6.06
C PRO A 29 -5.30 2.26 -5.44
N PHE A 30 -5.17 1.20 -6.23
CA PHE A 30 -5.34 -0.17 -5.74
C PHE A 30 -4.20 -0.58 -4.79
N CYS A 31 -4.57 -0.89 -3.56
CA CYS A 31 -3.67 -1.31 -2.49
C CYS A 31 -3.83 -2.80 -2.11
N GLY A 32 -4.88 -3.44 -2.63
CA GLY A 32 -5.26 -4.81 -2.28
C GLY A 32 -4.34 -5.92 -2.82
N TYR A 33 -4.64 -7.15 -2.41
CA TYR A 33 -3.95 -8.36 -2.83
C TYR A 33 -4.86 -9.20 -3.74
N VAL A 34 -4.35 -9.65 -4.89
CA VAL A 34 -5.14 -10.46 -5.83
C VAL A 34 -4.41 -11.75 -6.16
N THR A 35 -5.12 -12.88 -6.01
CA THR A 35 -4.65 -14.19 -6.47
C THR A 35 -5.56 -14.77 -7.53
N ARG A 36 -4.97 -15.57 -8.41
CA ARG A 36 -5.70 -16.38 -9.37
C ARG A 36 -5.05 -17.76 -9.45
N ARG A 37 -5.81 -18.81 -9.11
CA ARG A 37 -5.33 -20.20 -9.10
C ARG A 37 -4.03 -20.39 -8.28
N GLY A 38 -3.95 -19.72 -7.13
CA GLY A 38 -2.78 -19.78 -6.23
C GLY A 38 -1.60 -18.90 -6.64
N LEU A 39 -1.65 -18.21 -7.77
CA LEU A 39 -0.61 -17.27 -8.20
C LEU A 39 -0.97 -15.84 -7.79
N VAL A 40 0.02 -15.10 -7.26
CA VAL A 40 -0.11 -13.67 -6.97
C VAL A 40 -0.14 -12.90 -8.29
N VAL A 41 -1.28 -12.29 -8.59
CA VAL A 41 -1.47 -11.44 -9.78
C VAL A 41 -1.16 -9.98 -9.44
N ALA A 42 -1.54 -9.54 -8.25
CA ALA A 42 -1.19 -8.23 -7.72
C ALA A 42 -0.73 -8.36 -6.27
N ALA A 43 0.48 -7.88 -6.00
CA ALA A 43 0.98 -7.77 -4.64
C ALA A 43 0.37 -6.53 -3.97
N ALA A 44 -0.04 -6.68 -2.72
CA ALA A 44 -0.61 -5.57 -1.97
C ALA A 44 0.43 -4.51 -1.63
N ARG A 45 -0.02 -3.26 -1.52
CA ARG A 45 0.78 -2.11 -1.10
C ARG A 45 0.08 -1.44 0.08
N CYS A 46 0.85 -1.00 1.05
CA CYS A 46 0.29 -0.34 2.23
C CYS A 46 0.09 1.16 1.93
N PRO A 47 -1.15 1.71 1.99
CA PRO A 47 -1.36 3.12 1.70
C PRO A 47 -0.66 4.04 2.71
N PHE A 48 -0.47 3.59 3.97
CA PHE A 48 0.34 4.30 4.97
C PHE A 48 1.80 4.40 4.56
N CYS A 49 2.41 3.31 4.12
CA CYS A 49 3.81 3.32 3.69
C CYS A 49 3.98 4.13 2.40
N LEU A 50 3.02 4.05 1.46
CA LEU A 50 3.04 4.88 0.25
C LEU A 50 3.04 6.37 0.60
N GLY A 51 2.24 6.79 1.59
CA GLY A 51 2.17 8.17 2.10
C GLY A 51 3.35 8.62 2.96
N ASP A 52 4.12 7.70 3.53
CA ASP A 52 5.19 8.03 4.48
C ASP A 52 6.48 8.46 3.78
N THR A 53 6.71 9.77 3.64
CA THR A 53 7.91 10.32 3.01
C THR A 53 9.17 10.21 3.87
N ALA A 54 9.07 9.75 5.13
CA ALA A 54 10.21 9.64 6.04
C ALA A 54 10.98 8.31 5.90
N ILE A 55 10.42 7.33 5.20
CA ILE A 55 11.05 6.02 4.97
C ILE A 55 11.54 5.87 3.53
N THR A 56 12.44 4.91 3.30
CA THR A 56 13.07 4.69 1.99
C THR A 56 12.05 4.26 0.93
N PRO A 57 12.21 4.65 -0.34
CA PRO A 57 11.37 4.22 -1.46
C PRO A 57 11.01 2.73 -1.46
N SER A 58 11.97 1.84 -1.21
CA SER A 58 11.73 0.39 -1.14
C SER A 58 10.81 -0.04 0.01
N ARG A 59 10.82 0.68 1.13
CA ARG A 59 9.90 0.46 2.26
C ARG A 59 8.53 1.09 2.00
N ARG A 60 8.49 2.27 1.36
CA ARG A 60 7.23 2.92 0.94
C ARG A 60 6.46 2.06 -0.06
N PHE A 61 7.17 1.57 -1.08
CA PHE A 61 6.64 0.74 -2.16
C PHE A 61 6.80 -0.77 -1.86
N ASN A 62 6.68 -1.17 -0.59
CA ASN A 62 6.77 -2.59 -0.25
C ASN A 62 5.61 -3.38 -0.87
N GLN A 63 5.94 -4.48 -1.54
CA GLN A 63 5.00 -5.36 -2.22
C GLN A 63 4.74 -6.60 -1.38
N PHE A 64 3.61 -6.62 -0.68
CA PHE A 64 3.20 -7.74 0.17
C PHE A 64 2.59 -8.85 -0.69
N ILE A 65 3.23 -10.02 -0.68
CA ILE A 65 2.77 -11.22 -1.40
C ILE A 65 2.03 -12.22 -0.50
N ASP A 66 2.03 -11.96 0.81
CA ASP A 66 1.32 -12.76 1.80
C ASP A 66 0.20 -11.91 2.43
N PRO A 67 -1.07 -12.31 2.28
CA PRO A 67 -2.20 -11.51 2.76
C PRO A 67 -2.20 -11.39 4.30
N HIS A 68 -1.76 -12.43 5.02
CA HIS A 68 -1.75 -12.39 6.49
C HIS A 68 -0.77 -11.33 7.01
N THR A 69 0.44 -11.30 6.47
CA THR A 69 1.47 -10.29 6.78
C THR A 69 1.00 -8.89 6.41
N TYR A 70 0.34 -8.75 5.25
CA TYR A 70 -0.25 -7.48 4.82
C TYR A 70 -1.31 -6.96 5.81
N HIS A 71 -2.29 -7.78 6.17
CA HIS A 71 -3.36 -7.39 7.09
C HIS A 71 -2.82 -7.04 8.48
N ASN A 72 -1.91 -7.85 9.04
CA ASN A 72 -1.28 -7.55 10.32
C ASN A 72 -0.53 -6.21 10.30
N HIS A 73 0.15 -5.90 9.19
CA HIS A 73 0.85 -4.64 9.02
C HIS A 73 -0.11 -3.44 8.98
N ILE A 74 -1.21 -3.53 8.23
CA ILE A 74 -2.26 -2.50 8.18
C ILE A 74 -2.92 -2.29 9.55
N ASP A 75 -3.25 -3.37 10.25
CA ASP A 75 -3.85 -3.31 11.58
C ASP A 75 -2.97 -2.58 12.60
N MET A 76 -1.64 -2.73 12.49
CA MET A 76 -0.71 -1.97 13.32
C MET A 76 -0.82 -0.46 13.07
N HIS A 77 -0.96 -0.02 11.82
CA HIS A 77 -1.19 1.39 11.51
C HIS A 77 -2.54 1.88 12.05
N ILE A 78 -3.61 1.13 11.82
CA ILE A 78 -4.96 1.49 12.26
C ILE A 78 -5.05 1.59 13.79
N LYS A 79 -4.42 0.66 14.54
CA LYS A 79 -4.38 0.68 16.01
C LYS A 79 -3.70 1.94 16.56
N ARG A 80 -2.70 2.48 15.87
CA ARG A 80 -1.96 3.69 16.28
C ARG A 80 -2.66 4.99 15.89
N MET A 81 -3.67 4.93 15.03
CA MET A 81 -4.42 6.12 14.64
C MET A 81 -5.39 6.57 15.72
N PHE A 82 -5.58 7.90 15.80
CA PHE A 82 -6.64 8.51 16.58
C PHE A 82 -8.00 8.25 15.95
N ASP A 83 -9.03 8.10 16.77
CA ASP A 83 -10.38 7.75 16.31
C ASP A 83 -11.12 8.92 15.62
N ARG A 84 -10.52 10.10 15.53
CA ARG A 84 -11.15 11.32 15.00
C ARG A 84 -10.28 12.00 13.95
N ASN A 85 -10.92 12.60 12.94
CA ASN A 85 -10.28 13.36 11.86
C ASN A 85 -9.20 12.56 11.11
N ILE A 86 -9.54 11.30 10.79
CA ILE A 86 -8.68 10.40 10.04
C ILE A 86 -8.67 10.89 8.59
N ARG A 87 -7.48 11.08 8.02
CA ARG A 87 -7.33 11.31 6.59
C ARG A 87 -6.90 10.01 5.92
N CYS A 88 -7.34 9.79 4.68
CA CYS A 88 -6.80 8.70 3.90
C CYS A 88 -5.27 8.89 3.78
N PRO A 89 -4.47 7.86 4.09
CA PRO A 89 -3.01 7.97 4.00
C PRO A 89 -2.48 7.80 2.58
N PHE A 90 -3.32 7.37 1.62
CA PHE A 90 -2.90 7.21 0.24
C PHE A 90 -2.57 8.58 -0.38
N PRO A 91 -1.39 8.77 -1.02
CA PRO A 91 -0.92 10.08 -1.45
C PRO A 91 -1.85 10.90 -2.36
N LEU A 92 -2.73 10.24 -3.12
CA LEU A 92 -3.63 10.87 -4.09
C LEU A 92 -5.10 10.85 -3.65
N CYS A 93 -5.37 10.55 -2.36
CA CYS A 93 -6.70 10.58 -1.78
C CYS A 93 -6.74 11.60 -0.64
N ASP A 94 -7.68 12.54 -0.67
CA ASP A 94 -7.86 13.57 0.39
C ASP A 94 -9.13 13.33 1.23
N ASP A 95 -9.72 12.14 1.14
CA ASP A 95 -10.92 11.79 1.89
C ASP A 95 -10.66 11.79 3.41
N ARG A 96 -11.69 12.15 4.17
CA ARG A 96 -11.62 12.31 5.62
C ARG A 96 -12.78 11.63 6.33
N PHE A 97 -12.47 11.09 7.50
CA PHE A 97 -13.39 10.23 8.25
C PHE A 97 -13.44 10.64 9.72
N ARG A 98 -14.64 10.48 10.29
CA ARG A 98 -14.91 10.75 11.70
C ARG A 98 -14.81 9.51 12.58
N SER A 99 -14.78 8.32 11.98
CA SER A 99 -14.67 7.04 12.66
C SER A 99 -13.70 6.11 11.92
N LYS A 100 -13.15 5.13 12.65
CA LYS A 100 -12.31 4.07 12.06
C LYS A 100 -13.10 3.13 11.16
N ASP A 101 -14.38 2.94 11.43
CA ASP A 101 -15.22 2.03 10.64
C ASP A 101 -15.52 2.63 9.26
N ASP A 102 -15.90 3.91 9.18
CA ASP A 102 -16.07 4.60 7.89
C ASP A 102 -14.77 4.58 7.07
N PHE A 103 -13.64 4.77 7.75
CA PHE A 103 -12.33 4.71 7.12
C PHE A 103 -12.01 3.30 6.57
N LYS A 104 -12.32 2.23 7.31
CA LYS A 104 -12.12 0.85 6.84
C LYS A 104 -12.99 0.53 5.63
N GLU A 105 -14.26 0.96 5.63
CA GLU A 105 -15.15 0.80 4.48
C GLU A 105 -14.61 1.54 3.25
N HIS A 106 -14.09 2.75 3.43
CA HIS A 106 -13.41 3.48 2.36
C HIS A 106 -12.19 2.73 1.82
N LEU A 107 -11.31 2.21 2.69
CA LEU A 107 -10.16 1.40 2.25
C LEU A 107 -10.61 0.18 1.44
N ARG A 108 -11.74 -0.42 1.80
CA ARG A 108 -12.29 -1.56 1.07
C ARG A 108 -12.81 -1.20 -0.30
N HIS A 109 -13.60 -0.14 -0.40
CA HIS A 109 -14.26 0.23 -1.66
C HIS A 109 -13.36 1.00 -2.62
N CYS A 110 -12.50 1.88 -2.11
CA CYS A 110 -11.67 2.76 -2.93
C CYS A 110 -10.26 2.21 -3.17
N HIS A 111 -9.73 1.41 -2.24
CA HIS A 111 -8.37 0.89 -2.31
C HIS A 111 -8.29 -0.64 -2.41
N GLY A 112 -9.43 -1.34 -2.49
CA GLY A 112 -9.50 -2.79 -2.69
C GLY A 112 -8.90 -3.60 -1.54
N MET A 113 -8.87 -3.04 -0.33
CA MET A 113 -8.34 -3.69 0.86
C MET A 113 -9.42 -4.52 1.55
N PHE A 114 -9.07 -5.62 2.20
CA PHE A 114 -9.98 -6.50 2.97
C PHE A 114 -10.95 -7.35 2.14
#